data_AF-A0A1Y3A7P4-F1
#
_entry.id   AF-A0A1Y3A7P4-F1
#
_cell.length_a   1.000
_cell.length_b   1.000
_cell.length_c   1.000
_cell.angle_alpha   90.00
_cell.angle_beta   90.00
_cell.angle_gamma   90.00
#
_symmetry.space_group_name_H-M   'P 1'
#
loop_
_entity.id
_entity.type
_entity.pdbx_description
1 polymer ?
#
loop_
_entity_poly.entity_id
_entity_poly.type
_entity_poly.pdbx_seq_one_letter_code
_entity_poly.pdbx_strand_id
1 'polypeptide(L)'
;MPSKRTDAPPPTDRCHECAQAVPAGASFCPDCGADLDGPAAYCAECGEAFDEDDRFCSNCGASRSGDGSAPAASESRTDAAERPSDAERASRSEPSPGESERGFRRRVQDHLDAGWDVERDDGDRVVLVDRGIGSVGVHILLFIFTSGIGNLLYGWWHYSKLAERRRLVRGDETTARAPSSVDGGGGRVETASAYVLTALLLLIGGWIAFLSVESGSPPAALIGLAFAGLGLGVAPPVRRRLDRRHGITRFGRQRTVDHRLVRPPESVDDPCVVCGQEFDRGLVRRRRDETLVAGVPVRTHSVRHNHYCVDCARSEVFGDRVDSPSLGDLADERVAVDDEAADGGAGRPADDAVGDGSSAESATDSVRESADSAE
;
A
#
# COMPACT_ATOMS: atom_id res chain seq x y z
N MET A 1 46.02 -32.31 10.38
CA MET A 1 46.09 -31.85 8.98
C MET A 1 47.13 -32.69 8.24
N PRO A 2 46.92 -33.08 6.97
CA PRO A 2 46.37 -32.29 5.84
C PRO A 2 44.99 -32.80 5.36
N SER A 3 43.96 -31.94 5.32
CA SER A 3 43.46 -31.18 4.14
C SER A 3 42.97 -32.05 2.98
N LYS A 4 41.65 -32.32 2.96
CA LYS A 4 40.92 -32.73 1.76
C LYS A 4 40.93 -31.54 0.80
N ARG A 5 41.42 -31.75 -0.43
CA ARG A 5 41.22 -30.84 -1.55
C ARG A 5 39.78 -31.03 -2.04
N THR A 6 39.00 -29.98 -1.97
CA THR A 6 37.75 -29.86 -2.71
C THR A 6 38.13 -29.12 -3.99
N ASP A 7 38.45 -29.87 -5.04
CA ASP A 7 38.64 -29.27 -6.36
C ASP A 7 37.24 -28.88 -6.87
N ALA A 8 36.95 -27.58 -6.83
CA ALA A 8 35.80 -27.00 -7.53
C ALA A 8 35.99 -27.20 -9.05
N PRO A 9 34.93 -27.44 -9.83
CA PRO A 9 35.06 -27.52 -11.29
C PRO A 9 35.63 -26.20 -11.82
N PRO A 10 36.54 -26.23 -12.81
CA PRO A 10 37.18 -25.02 -13.31
C PRO A 10 36.13 -24.08 -13.90
N PRO A 11 36.17 -22.76 -13.59
CA PRO A 11 35.31 -21.79 -14.24
C PRO A 11 35.59 -21.82 -15.74
N THR A 12 34.53 -21.81 -16.54
CA THR A 12 34.65 -21.87 -18.00
C THR A 12 35.46 -20.67 -18.51
N ASP A 13 36.55 -20.92 -19.25
CA ASP A 13 37.49 -19.90 -19.78
C ASP A 13 36.87 -18.95 -20.83
N ARG A 14 35.54 -18.86 -20.93
CA ARG A 14 34.81 -18.10 -21.97
C ARG A 14 33.62 -17.34 -21.40
N CYS A 15 33.43 -16.13 -21.90
CA CYS A 15 32.29 -15.28 -21.56
C CYS A 15 30.99 -15.86 -22.12
N HIS A 16 29.93 -15.90 -21.31
CA HIS A 16 28.62 -16.41 -21.73
C HIS A 16 27.87 -15.47 -22.69
N GLU A 17 28.19 -14.18 -22.72
CA GLU A 17 27.56 -13.19 -23.61
C GLU A 17 28.21 -13.10 -24.99
N CYS A 18 29.55 -13.01 -25.06
CA CYS A 18 30.26 -12.79 -26.33
C CYS A 18 31.10 -13.99 -26.81
N ALA A 19 31.14 -15.08 -26.04
CA ALA A 19 31.91 -16.30 -26.29
C ALA A 19 33.44 -16.13 -26.39
N GLN A 20 33.96 -14.94 -26.10
CA GLN A 20 35.39 -14.64 -26.12
C GLN A 20 36.10 -15.21 -24.88
N ALA A 21 37.37 -15.56 -25.04
CA ALA A 21 38.18 -16.13 -23.96
C ALA A 21 38.40 -15.10 -22.84
N VAL A 22 38.26 -15.52 -21.59
CA VAL A 22 38.38 -14.66 -20.41
C VAL A 22 39.58 -15.12 -19.56
N PRO A 23 40.40 -14.19 -19.04
CA PRO A 23 41.41 -14.50 -18.03
C PRO A 23 40.81 -15.16 -16.78
N ALA A 24 41.50 -16.15 -16.21
CA ALA A 24 41.07 -16.81 -14.98
C ALA A 24 40.95 -15.81 -13.83
N GLY A 25 39.77 -15.75 -13.18
CA GLY A 25 39.49 -14.87 -12.04
C GLY A 25 39.03 -13.45 -12.38
N ALA A 26 38.63 -13.17 -13.63
CA ALA A 26 38.03 -11.89 -13.99
C ALA A 26 36.53 -11.84 -13.64
N SER A 27 36.10 -10.81 -12.90
CA SER A 27 34.68 -10.56 -12.61
C SER A 27 33.91 -9.95 -13.79
N PHE A 28 34.60 -9.37 -14.77
CA PHE A 28 33.99 -8.78 -15.96
C PHE A 28 34.75 -9.18 -17.23
N CYS A 29 34.03 -9.37 -18.34
CA CYS A 29 34.63 -9.64 -19.64
C CYS A 29 35.30 -8.37 -20.20
N PRO A 30 36.60 -8.39 -20.52
CA PRO A 30 37.31 -7.22 -21.03
C PRO A 30 36.87 -6.80 -22.44
N ASP A 31 36.25 -7.69 -23.22
CA ASP A 31 35.85 -7.43 -24.61
C ASP A 31 34.44 -6.84 -24.75
N CYS A 32 33.48 -7.25 -23.90
CA CYS A 32 32.08 -6.79 -23.99
C CYS A 32 31.53 -6.14 -22.70
N GLY A 33 32.25 -6.23 -21.58
CA GLY A 33 31.83 -5.66 -20.29
C GLY A 33 30.81 -6.50 -19.51
N ALA A 34 30.49 -7.72 -19.95
CA ALA A 34 29.55 -8.60 -19.23
C ALA A 34 30.11 -9.08 -17.88
N ASP A 35 29.27 -9.10 -16.85
CA ASP A 35 29.59 -9.60 -15.51
C ASP A 35 29.64 -11.13 -15.53
N LEU A 36 30.78 -11.71 -15.16
CA LEU A 36 31.04 -13.15 -15.21
C LEU A 36 30.71 -13.88 -13.91
N ASP A 37 30.46 -13.13 -12.83
CA ASP A 37 30.00 -13.64 -11.55
C ASP A 37 28.45 -13.70 -11.48
N GLY A 38 27.79 -13.46 -12.62
CA GLY A 38 26.33 -13.46 -12.77
C GLY A 38 25.67 -14.85 -12.75
N PRO A 39 24.40 -14.94 -12.31
CA PRO A 39 23.71 -16.22 -12.13
C PRO A 39 23.31 -16.86 -13.47
N ALA A 40 23.52 -18.18 -13.62
CA ALA A 40 23.29 -18.94 -14.86
C ALA A 40 21.94 -18.63 -15.52
N ALA A 41 21.94 -18.37 -16.84
CA ALA A 41 20.74 -17.95 -17.59
C ALA A 41 19.75 -19.09 -17.87
N TYR A 42 20.15 -20.36 -17.70
CA TYR A 42 19.31 -21.53 -18.00
C TYR A 42 19.37 -22.58 -16.87
N CYS A 43 18.25 -23.25 -16.64
CA CYS A 43 18.10 -24.27 -15.60
C CYS A 43 18.85 -25.56 -15.96
N ALA A 44 19.71 -26.03 -15.07
CA ALA A 44 20.47 -27.28 -15.24
C ALA A 44 19.60 -28.55 -15.20
N GLU A 45 18.43 -28.50 -14.53
CA GLU A 45 17.54 -29.64 -14.36
C GLU A 45 16.56 -29.83 -15.53
N CYS A 46 16.00 -28.74 -16.08
CA CYS A 46 14.97 -28.83 -17.12
C CYS A 46 15.28 -28.06 -18.43
N GLY A 47 16.37 -27.29 -18.48
CA GLY A 47 16.81 -26.56 -19.68
C GLY A 47 16.06 -25.26 -19.99
N GLU A 48 15.07 -24.87 -19.18
CA GLU A 48 14.32 -23.62 -19.36
C GLU A 48 15.15 -22.39 -18.96
N ALA A 49 14.95 -21.25 -19.63
CA ALA A 49 15.61 -19.99 -19.25
C ALA A 49 15.12 -19.50 -17.88
N PHE A 50 16.01 -18.95 -17.07
CA PHE A 50 15.63 -18.20 -15.88
C PHE A 50 15.28 -16.75 -16.27
N ASP A 51 14.26 -16.19 -15.64
CA ASP A 51 14.04 -14.74 -15.68
C ASP A 51 15.16 -14.02 -14.89
N GLU A 52 15.49 -12.78 -15.23
CA GLU A 52 16.70 -12.06 -14.76
C GLU A 52 16.85 -12.00 -13.22
N ASP A 53 15.76 -12.07 -12.46
CA ASP A 53 15.73 -12.00 -10.99
C ASP A 53 15.29 -13.31 -10.28
N ASP A 54 15.05 -14.39 -11.04
CA ASP A 54 14.52 -15.63 -10.47
C ASP A 54 15.61 -16.44 -9.74
N ARG A 55 15.39 -16.73 -8.45
CA ARG A 55 16.25 -17.64 -7.65
C ARG A 55 15.92 -19.13 -7.85
N PHE A 56 14.78 -19.44 -8.43
CA PHE A 56 14.30 -20.80 -8.70
C PHE A 56 13.69 -20.86 -10.10
N CYS A 57 13.78 -22.02 -10.74
CA CYS A 57 13.29 -22.20 -12.10
C CYS A 57 11.75 -22.15 -12.12
N SER A 58 11.19 -21.23 -12.89
CA SER A 58 9.74 -21.06 -13.06
C SER A 58 9.01 -22.26 -13.66
N ASN A 59 9.73 -23.23 -14.25
CA ASN A 59 9.16 -24.45 -14.82
C ASN A 59 9.25 -25.67 -13.88
N CYS A 60 10.39 -25.89 -13.20
CA CYS A 60 10.61 -27.12 -12.40
C CYS A 60 10.89 -26.88 -10.90
N GLY A 61 11.12 -25.63 -10.46
CA GLY A 61 11.39 -25.29 -9.06
C GLY A 61 12.83 -25.51 -8.59
N ALA A 62 13.75 -25.97 -9.45
CA ALA A 62 15.17 -26.12 -9.11
C ALA A 62 15.83 -24.75 -8.81
N SER A 63 16.70 -24.70 -7.79
CA SER A 63 17.42 -23.47 -7.44
C SER A 63 18.42 -23.07 -8.52
N ARG A 64 18.56 -21.76 -8.75
CA ARG A 64 19.50 -21.19 -9.72
C ARG A 64 20.97 -21.30 -9.27
N SER A 65 21.18 -21.40 -7.96
CA SER A 65 22.46 -21.79 -7.36
C SER A 65 22.43 -23.28 -7.08
N GLY A 66 23.31 -24.04 -7.75
CA GLY A 66 23.40 -25.50 -7.67
C GLY A 66 24.01 -26.05 -6.37
N ASP A 67 23.81 -25.40 -5.22
CA ASP A 67 24.23 -25.96 -3.93
C ASP A 67 23.06 -26.72 -3.29
N GLY A 68 22.97 -27.99 -3.66
CA GLY A 68 22.19 -28.96 -2.90
C GLY A 68 22.90 -29.31 -1.60
N SER A 69 22.30 -28.99 -0.46
CA SER A 69 22.33 -29.81 0.77
C SER A 69 21.39 -29.23 1.85
N ALA A 70 20.41 -30.04 2.27
CA ALA A 70 19.71 -29.88 3.55
C ALA A 70 20.66 -30.20 4.73
N PRO A 71 20.34 -29.78 5.97
CA PRO A 71 19.72 -30.71 6.96
C PRO A 71 18.70 -29.99 7.88
N ALA A 72 17.66 -30.61 8.46
CA ALA A 72 17.54 -31.77 9.38
C ALA A 72 18.14 -31.54 10.80
N ALA A 73 17.27 -31.77 11.78
CA ALA A 73 17.36 -31.64 13.24
C ALA A 73 18.65 -32.14 13.93
N SER A 74 18.95 -31.58 15.11
CA SER A 74 19.22 -32.39 16.31
C SER A 74 19.20 -31.58 17.61
N GLU A 75 18.55 -32.16 18.62
CA GLU A 75 18.54 -31.77 20.03
C GLU A 75 19.86 -32.12 20.75
N SER A 76 20.05 -31.43 21.89
CA SER A 76 20.43 -31.99 23.22
C SER A 76 21.86 -31.85 23.77
N ARG A 77 21.89 -31.34 25.02
CA ARG A 77 22.84 -31.53 26.16
C ARG A 77 24.08 -30.64 26.27
N THR A 78 24.06 -29.62 27.14
CA THR A 78 24.40 -29.58 28.60
C THR A 78 25.89 -29.78 28.89
N ASP A 79 26.57 -28.73 29.41
CA ASP A 79 27.15 -28.74 30.76
C ASP A 79 27.70 -27.36 31.17
N ALA A 80 27.67 -27.13 32.48
CA ALA A 80 27.69 -25.86 33.19
C ALA A 80 29.09 -25.31 33.52
N ALA A 81 29.17 -23.99 33.78
CA ALA A 81 29.95 -23.41 34.87
C ALA A 81 29.54 -21.95 35.14
N GLU A 82 29.02 -21.72 36.35
CA GLU A 82 28.58 -20.44 36.91
C GLU A 82 29.74 -19.47 37.20
N ARG A 83 29.50 -18.17 37.01
CA ARG A 83 29.89 -17.10 37.95
C ARG A 83 28.90 -15.92 37.87
N PRO A 84 28.31 -15.45 38.99
CA PRO A 84 27.34 -14.36 39.01
C PRO A 84 27.98 -13.03 39.42
N SER A 85 27.63 -11.95 38.73
CA SER A 85 27.54 -10.60 39.33
C SER A 85 26.79 -9.66 38.38
N ASP A 86 25.86 -8.91 38.97
CA ASP A 86 25.28 -7.65 38.46
C ASP A 86 24.13 -7.73 37.44
N ALA A 87 23.07 -8.46 37.78
CA ALA A 87 21.74 -8.26 37.18
C ALA A 87 20.57 -8.49 38.16
N GLU A 88 20.75 -8.28 39.46
CA GLU A 88 19.65 -8.33 40.44
C GLU A 88 18.97 -6.98 40.62
N ARG A 89 18.29 -6.51 39.57
CA ARG A 89 17.11 -5.62 39.71
C ARG A 89 16.23 -5.51 38.47
N ALA A 90 15.77 -6.64 37.94
CA ALA A 90 14.59 -6.65 37.05
C ALA A 90 13.75 -7.94 37.13
N SER A 91 13.82 -8.69 38.24
CA SER A 91 12.87 -9.77 38.52
C SER A 91 12.05 -9.40 39.74
N ARG A 92 10.97 -8.65 39.50
CA ARG A 92 9.82 -8.61 40.40
C ARG A 92 8.55 -8.45 39.57
N SER A 93 7.68 -9.43 39.73
CA SER A 93 6.36 -9.62 39.11
C SER A 93 6.41 -10.38 37.80
N GLU A 94 6.21 -11.70 37.86
CA GLU A 94 5.48 -12.38 36.80
C GLU A 94 4.02 -11.90 36.87
N PRO A 95 3.46 -11.25 35.85
CA PRO A 95 2.02 -11.18 35.67
C PRO A 95 1.57 -12.43 34.89
N SER A 96 0.36 -12.90 35.19
CA SER A 96 -0.51 -13.73 34.34
C SER A 96 -0.31 -13.48 32.82
N PRO A 97 -0.61 -14.43 31.90
CA PRO A 97 -0.46 -14.29 30.44
C PRO A 97 -1.39 -13.20 29.88
N GLY A 98 -1.09 -11.95 30.20
CA GLY A 98 -1.76 -10.77 29.71
C GLY A 98 -1.17 -10.39 28.38
N GLU A 99 -2.05 -10.08 27.43
CA GLU A 99 -1.69 -9.52 26.15
C GLU A 99 -0.71 -8.35 26.32
N SER A 100 0.41 -8.38 25.60
CA SER A 100 1.36 -7.27 25.59
C SER A 100 0.68 -5.98 25.12
N GLU A 101 1.16 -4.82 25.57
CA GLU A 101 0.62 -3.53 25.13
C GLU A 101 0.63 -3.39 23.59
N ARG A 102 1.67 -3.90 22.93
CA ARG A 102 1.76 -3.92 21.47
C ARG A 102 0.70 -4.82 20.84
N GLY A 103 0.41 -5.97 21.44
CA GLY A 103 -0.67 -6.87 21.01
C GLY A 103 -2.03 -6.18 21.10
N PHE A 104 -2.31 -5.54 22.25
CA PHE A 104 -3.55 -4.81 22.46
C PHE A 104 -3.73 -3.67 21.48
N ARG A 105 -2.69 -2.83 21.28
CA ARG A 105 -2.74 -1.74 20.30
C ARG A 105 -2.97 -2.25 18.88
N ARG A 106 -2.34 -3.37 18.50
CA ARG A 106 -2.57 -4.00 17.19
C ARG A 106 -4.02 -4.44 17.03
N ARG A 107 -4.62 -5.04 18.06
CA ARG A 107 -6.03 -5.45 18.04
C ARG A 107 -7.00 -4.27 17.96
N VAL A 108 -6.68 -3.17 18.65
CA VAL A 108 -7.43 -1.91 18.51
C VAL A 108 -7.35 -1.42 17.07
N GLN A 109 -6.15 -1.38 16.48
CA GLN A 109 -5.96 -0.98 15.08
C GLN A 109 -6.74 -1.87 14.10
N ASP A 110 -6.84 -3.19 14.31
CA ASP A 110 -7.65 -4.05 13.45
C ASP A 110 -9.14 -3.66 13.45
N HIS A 111 -9.65 -3.22 14.60
CA HIS A 111 -11.02 -2.72 14.66
C HIS A 111 -11.14 -1.35 13.98
N LEU A 112 -10.16 -0.46 14.12
CA LEU A 112 -10.17 0.82 13.41
C LEU A 112 -10.13 0.62 11.89
N ASP A 113 -9.28 -0.28 11.42
CA ASP A 113 -9.20 -0.69 10.01
C ASP A 113 -10.52 -1.32 9.53
N ALA A 114 -11.26 -2.01 10.40
CA ALA A 114 -12.58 -2.56 10.10
C ALA A 114 -13.70 -1.49 10.06
N GLY A 115 -13.41 -0.24 10.41
CA GLY A 115 -14.34 0.89 10.34
C GLY A 115 -14.88 1.36 11.68
N TRP A 116 -14.28 0.96 12.80
CA TRP A 116 -14.64 1.50 14.11
C TRP A 116 -13.92 2.83 14.39
N ASP A 117 -14.56 3.71 15.17
CA ASP A 117 -13.95 4.93 15.69
C ASP A 117 -13.63 4.81 17.19
N VAL A 118 -12.61 5.53 17.67
CA VAL A 118 -12.30 5.60 19.11
C VAL A 118 -13.20 6.65 19.79
N GLU A 119 -13.97 6.24 20.80
CA GLU A 119 -14.72 7.14 21.67
C GLU A 119 -13.90 7.56 22.90
N ARG A 120 -13.19 6.60 23.50
CA ARG A 120 -12.34 6.83 24.67
C ARG A 120 -11.17 5.85 24.68
N ASP A 121 -9.98 6.36 24.98
CA ASP A 121 -8.77 5.58 25.19
C ASP A 121 -8.26 5.78 26.62
N ASP A 122 -8.35 4.74 27.43
CA ASP A 122 -7.85 4.69 28.81
C ASP A 122 -6.51 3.90 28.88
N GLY A 123 -5.91 3.54 27.74
CA GLY A 123 -4.63 2.83 27.61
C GLY A 123 -4.68 1.31 27.83
N ASP A 124 -5.34 0.85 28.90
CA ASP A 124 -5.60 -0.58 29.16
C ASP A 124 -6.99 -1.03 28.66
N ARG A 125 -7.82 -0.06 28.29
CA ARG A 125 -9.18 -0.21 27.82
C ARG A 125 -9.45 0.85 26.75
N VAL A 126 -10.08 0.43 25.66
CA VAL A 126 -10.51 1.33 24.59
C VAL A 126 -11.99 1.09 24.33
N VAL A 127 -12.78 2.17 24.30
CA VAL A 127 -14.18 2.12 23.88
C VAL A 127 -14.23 2.56 22.43
N LEU A 128 -14.63 1.64 21.58
CA LEU A 128 -14.88 1.84 20.17
C LEU A 128 -16.36 2.09 19.93
N VAL A 129 -16.66 2.87 18.91
CA VAL A 129 -18.02 3.25 18.54
C VAL A 129 -18.16 3.26 17.03
N ASP A 130 -19.32 2.82 16.54
CA ASP A 130 -19.75 3.02 15.16
C ASP A 130 -20.90 4.02 15.14
N ARG A 131 -20.71 5.14 14.43
CA ARG A 131 -21.69 6.21 14.33
C ARG A 131 -22.20 6.33 12.91
N GLY A 132 -23.28 5.63 12.62
CA GLY A 132 -24.01 5.74 11.36
C GLY A 132 -25.15 6.77 11.40
N ILE A 133 -25.42 7.40 10.26
CA ILE A 133 -26.63 8.24 10.06
C ILE A 133 -27.91 7.40 9.89
N GLY A 134 -27.78 6.10 9.69
CA GLY A 134 -28.88 5.15 9.49
C GLY A 134 -29.10 4.78 8.02
N SER A 135 -30.26 4.22 7.72
CA SER A 135 -30.58 3.71 6.38
C SER A 135 -30.75 4.85 5.37
N VAL A 136 -30.00 4.79 4.26
CA VAL A 136 -30.16 5.72 3.12
C VAL A 136 -31.58 5.71 2.56
N GLY A 137 -32.24 4.54 2.53
CA GLY A 137 -33.62 4.44 2.06
C GLY A 137 -34.62 5.18 2.97
N VAL A 138 -34.43 5.08 4.29
CA VAL A 138 -35.23 5.85 5.26
C VAL A 138 -34.97 7.35 5.09
N HIS A 139 -33.72 7.74 4.82
CA HIS A 139 -33.41 9.14 4.56
C HIS A 139 -34.10 9.70 3.31
N ILE A 140 -34.13 8.93 2.21
CA ILE A 140 -34.84 9.31 0.99
C ILE A 140 -36.35 9.43 1.26
N LEU A 141 -36.92 8.46 1.97
CA LEU A 141 -38.34 8.49 2.35
C LEU A 141 -38.66 9.74 3.18
N LEU A 142 -37.89 9.98 4.24
CA LEU A 142 -38.08 11.15 5.10
C LEU A 142 -37.87 12.45 4.32
N PHE A 143 -36.94 12.49 3.37
CA PHE A 143 -36.76 13.68 2.52
C PHE A 143 -38.04 14.01 1.75
N ILE A 144 -38.65 13.01 1.11
CA ILE A 144 -39.89 13.16 0.31
C ILE A 144 -41.07 13.59 1.19
N PHE A 145 -41.22 12.99 2.37
CA PHE A 145 -42.42 13.19 3.20
C PHE A 145 -42.31 14.32 4.24
N THR A 146 -41.09 14.77 4.57
CA THR A 146 -40.85 15.74 5.65
C THR A 146 -40.00 16.94 5.21
N SER A 147 -39.73 17.08 3.91
CA SER A 147 -38.88 18.13 3.33
C SER A 147 -37.49 18.24 3.97
N GLY A 148 -37.00 17.15 4.58
CA GLY A 148 -35.69 17.05 5.21
C GLY A 148 -35.63 17.23 6.72
N ILE A 149 -36.68 17.71 7.41
CA ILE A 149 -36.67 17.84 8.88
C ILE A 149 -36.56 16.45 9.54
N GLY A 150 -37.28 15.47 9.00
CA GLY A 150 -37.19 14.08 9.46
C GLY A 150 -35.79 13.51 9.29
N ASN A 151 -35.03 13.91 8.26
CA ASN A 151 -33.65 13.47 8.08
C ASN A 151 -32.71 13.94 9.18
N LEU A 152 -32.84 15.19 9.61
CA LEU A 152 -32.05 15.72 10.70
C LEU A 152 -32.35 14.98 12.00
N LEU A 153 -33.63 14.77 12.31
CA LEU A 153 -34.06 14.07 13.52
C LEU A 153 -33.65 12.58 13.51
N TYR A 154 -33.88 11.90 12.39
CA TYR A 154 -33.54 10.49 12.23
C TYR A 154 -32.03 10.29 12.28
N GLY A 155 -31.27 11.09 11.52
CA GLY A 155 -29.82 11.03 11.51
C GLY A 155 -29.23 11.32 12.89
N TRP A 156 -29.72 12.35 13.59
CA TRP A 156 -29.29 12.65 14.96
C TRP A 156 -29.64 11.53 15.94
N TRP A 157 -30.85 10.99 15.87
CA TRP A 157 -31.27 9.88 16.73
C TRP A 157 -30.43 8.62 16.48
N HIS A 158 -30.17 8.29 15.22
CA HIS A 158 -29.33 7.16 14.85
C HIS A 158 -27.88 7.35 15.29
N TYR A 159 -27.32 8.53 15.04
CA TYR A 159 -25.95 8.89 15.40
C TYR A 159 -25.72 8.92 16.91
N SER A 160 -26.73 9.33 17.71
CA SER A 160 -26.57 9.51 19.16
C SER A 160 -27.08 8.34 20.01
N LYS A 161 -28.20 7.72 19.64
CA LYS A 161 -28.87 6.69 20.46
C LYS A 161 -28.65 5.27 19.95
N LEU A 162 -28.51 5.09 18.64
CA LEU A 162 -28.25 3.79 18.03
C LEU A 162 -26.78 3.55 17.69
N ALA A 163 -25.87 4.39 18.19
CA ALA A 163 -24.43 4.16 18.03
C ALA A 163 -24.03 2.85 18.73
N GLU A 164 -23.50 1.92 17.94
CA GLU A 164 -22.98 0.65 18.44
C GLU A 164 -21.69 0.95 19.22
N ARG A 165 -21.59 0.46 20.46
CA ARG A 165 -20.40 0.62 21.29
C ARG A 165 -19.79 -0.73 21.61
N ARG A 166 -18.47 -0.82 21.51
CA ARG A 166 -17.70 -2.00 21.84
C ARG A 166 -16.56 -1.63 22.76
N ARG A 167 -16.43 -2.36 23.87
CA ARG A 167 -15.35 -2.15 24.83
C ARG A 167 -14.28 -3.22 24.62
N LEU A 168 -13.07 -2.78 24.30
CA LEU A 168 -11.88 -3.63 24.26
C LEU A 168 -11.10 -3.45 25.56
N VAL A 169 -10.64 -4.57 26.12
CA VAL A 169 -9.83 -4.61 27.34
C VAL A 169 -8.59 -5.40 27.04
N ARG A 170 -7.43 -4.96 27.53
CA ARG A 170 -6.18 -5.69 27.40
C ARG A 170 -6.31 -7.09 28.02
N GLY A 171 -5.95 -8.12 27.26
CA GLY A 171 -6.02 -9.51 27.71
C GLY A 171 -7.40 -10.18 27.60
N ASP A 172 -8.41 -9.47 27.09
CA ASP A 172 -9.67 -10.10 26.67
C ASP A 172 -9.48 -10.86 25.34
N GLU A 173 -10.32 -11.85 25.04
CA GLU A 173 -10.26 -12.67 23.81
C GLU A 173 -11.12 -12.09 22.67
N THR A 174 -11.47 -10.81 22.74
CA THR A 174 -12.36 -10.17 21.77
C THR A 174 -11.72 -10.05 20.39
N THR A 175 -12.11 -10.93 19.46
CA THR A 175 -11.66 -10.90 18.07
C THR A 175 -12.15 -9.65 17.34
N ALA A 176 -11.37 -9.22 16.33
CA ALA A 176 -11.79 -8.15 15.44
C ALA A 176 -13.07 -8.53 14.70
N ARG A 177 -14.00 -7.58 14.63
CA ARG A 177 -15.28 -7.72 13.91
C ARG A 177 -15.59 -6.38 13.26
N ALA A 178 -16.13 -6.39 12.04
CA ALA A 178 -16.66 -5.18 11.42
C ALA A 178 -17.91 -4.68 12.17
N PRO A 179 -18.17 -3.36 12.18
CA PRO A 179 -19.40 -2.82 12.72
C PRO A 179 -20.61 -3.22 11.87
N SER A 180 -21.78 -3.24 12.48
CA SER A 180 -23.02 -3.67 11.81
C SER A 180 -23.39 -2.81 10.59
N SER A 181 -22.97 -1.54 10.56
CA SER A 181 -23.15 -0.63 9.43
C SER A 181 -22.38 -1.07 8.17
N VAL A 182 -21.20 -1.68 8.35
CA VAL A 182 -20.34 -2.17 7.27
C VAL A 182 -20.76 -3.58 6.82
N ASP A 183 -21.09 -4.47 7.76
CA ASP A 183 -21.60 -5.82 7.48
C ASP A 183 -22.93 -5.79 6.70
N GLY A 184 -23.76 -4.75 6.90
CA GLY A 184 -25.15 -4.65 6.45
C GLY A 184 -25.41 -4.28 4.98
N GLY A 185 -24.39 -4.21 4.12
CA GLY A 185 -24.58 -3.98 2.68
C GLY A 185 -24.46 -2.53 2.21
N GLY A 186 -23.72 -1.67 2.92
CA GLY A 186 -23.39 -0.30 2.48
C GLY A 186 -22.81 -0.24 1.05
N GLY A 187 -21.99 -1.22 0.66
CA GLY A 187 -21.43 -1.31 -0.69
C GLY A 187 -22.46 -1.53 -1.81
N ARG A 188 -23.65 -2.09 -1.50
CA ARG A 188 -24.72 -2.27 -2.50
C ARG A 188 -25.43 -0.95 -2.81
N VAL A 189 -25.59 -0.07 -1.83
CA VAL A 189 -26.24 1.24 -2.03
C VAL A 189 -25.31 2.18 -2.78
N GLU A 190 -24.03 2.19 -2.46
CA GLU A 190 -23.01 2.99 -3.18
C GLU A 190 -22.87 2.55 -4.64
N THR A 191 -22.87 1.24 -4.90
CA THR A 191 -22.85 0.74 -6.29
C THR A 191 -24.14 1.07 -7.02
N ALA A 192 -25.30 0.94 -6.36
CA ALA A 192 -26.59 1.30 -6.96
C ALA A 192 -26.69 2.79 -7.33
N SER A 193 -26.27 3.70 -6.43
CA SER A 193 -26.30 5.14 -6.70
C SER A 193 -25.37 5.53 -7.87
N ALA A 194 -24.20 4.90 -7.97
CA ALA A 194 -23.28 5.11 -9.09
C ALA A 194 -23.88 4.64 -10.44
N TYR A 195 -24.62 3.53 -10.45
CA TYR A 195 -25.34 3.08 -11.65
C TYR A 195 -26.52 4.00 -12.01
N VAL A 196 -27.28 4.49 -11.02
CA VAL A 196 -28.37 5.46 -11.25
C VAL A 196 -27.82 6.76 -11.83
N LEU A 197 -26.73 7.30 -11.29
CA LEU A 197 -26.09 8.51 -11.83
C LEU A 197 -25.58 8.27 -13.27
N THR A 198 -24.95 7.12 -13.52
CA THR A 198 -24.50 6.73 -14.86
C THR A 198 -25.68 6.69 -15.84
N ALA A 199 -26.78 6.03 -15.46
CA ALA A 199 -27.98 5.95 -16.29
C ALA A 199 -28.60 7.33 -16.55
N LEU A 200 -28.67 8.18 -15.53
CA LEU A 200 -29.19 9.55 -15.66
C LEU A 200 -28.35 10.38 -16.63
N LEU A 201 -27.02 10.34 -16.51
CA LEU A 201 -26.11 11.06 -17.41
C LEU A 201 -26.21 10.57 -18.86
N LEU A 202 -26.35 9.26 -19.07
CA LEU A 202 -26.56 8.68 -20.40
C LEU A 202 -27.92 9.06 -20.99
N LEU A 203 -28.99 9.07 -20.18
CA LEU A 203 -30.33 9.49 -20.61
C LEU A 203 -30.34 10.98 -20.99
N ILE A 204 -29.80 11.85 -20.13
CA ILE A 204 -29.71 13.30 -20.40
C ILE A 204 -28.83 13.55 -21.62
N GLY A 205 -27.64 12.95 -21.70
CA GLY A 205 -26.73 13.12 -22.82
C GLY A 205 -27.32 12.63 -24.14
N GLY A 206 -27.96 11.45 -24.13
CA GLY A 206 -28.65 10.88 -25.29
C GLY A 206 -29.85 11.72 -25.74
N TRP A 207 -30.64 12.25 -24.78
CA TRP A 207 -31.76 13.14 -25.07
C TRP A 207 -31.30 14.47 -25.69
N ILE A 208 -30.26 15.10 -25.14
CA ILE A 208 -29.67 16.33 -25.70
C ILE A 208 -29.14 16.06 -27.11
N ALA A 209 -28.40 14.96 -27.31
CA ALA A 209 -27.88 14.59 -28.63
C ALA A 209 -29.00 14.36 -29.66
N PHE A 210 -30.08 13.67 -29.27
CA PHE A 210 -31.26 13.45 -30.12
C PHE A 210 -31.91 14.77 -30.54
N LEU A 211 -32.22 15.66 -29.59
CA LEU A 211 -32.80 16.97 -29.89
C LEU A 211 -31.87 17.87 -30.72
N SER A 212 -30.55 17.72 -30.54
CA SER A 212 -29.55 18.48 -31.29
C SER A 212 -29.50 18.08 -32.77
N VAL A 213 -29.73 16.80 -33.07
CA VAL A 213 -29.83 16.30 -34.45
C VAL A 213 -31.08 16.86 -35.12
N GLU A 214 -32.23 16.88 -34.43
CA GLU A 214 -33.47 17.45 -34.97
C GLU A 214 -33.38 18.96 -35.22
N SER A 215 -32.70 19.68 -34.33
CA SER A 215 -32.52 21.14 -34.42
C SER A 215 -31.35 21.58 -35.30
N GLY A 216 -30.53 20.64 -35.79
CA GLY A 216 -29.38 20.94 -36.65
C GLY A 216 -28.29 21.76 -35.96
N SER A 217 -28.09 21.60 -34.64
CA SER A 217 -27.11 22.35 -33.85
C SER A 217 -25.90 21.47 -33.44
N PRO A 218 -24.77 21.54 -34.18
CA PRO A 218 -23.57 20.77 -33.86
C PRO A 218 -22.99 21.05 -32.46
N PRO A 219 -22.95 22.31 -31.95
CA PRO A 219 -22.45 22.58 -30.62
C PRO A 219 -23.27 21.89 -29.51
N ALA A 220 -24.59 21.82 -29.67
CA ALA A 220 -25.47 21.16 -28.71
C ALA A 220 -25.27 19.63 -28.72
N ALA A 221 -25.00 19.04 -29.88
CA ALA A 221 -24.68 17.62 -30.00
C ALA A 221 -23.38 17.25 -29.25
N LEU A 222 -22.36 18.12 -29.30
CA LEU A 222 -21.11 17.93 -28.54
C LEU A 222 -21.35 17.94 -27.03
N ILE A 223 -22.27 18.79 -26.54
CA ILE A 223 -22.65 18.83 -25.13
C ILE A 223 -23.33 17.50 -24.74
N GLY A 224 -24.29 17.01 -25.53
CA GLY A 224 -24.94 15.72 -25.28
C GLY A 224 -23.94 14.56 -25.25
N LEU A 225 -23.00 14.53 -26.20
CA LEU A 225 -21.91 13.55 -26.22
C LEU A 225 -20.97 13.67 -25.02
N ALA A 226 -20.68 14.88 -24.55
CA ALA A 226 -19.86 15.10 -23.36
C ALA A 226 -20.55 14.55 -22.10
N PHE A 227 -21.85 14.77 -21.93
CA PHE A 227 -22.63 14.19 -20.83
C PHE A 227 -22.66 12.66 -20.89
N ALA A 228 -22.87 12.08 -22.07
CA ALA A 228 -22.85 10.63 -22.26
C ALA A 228 -21.45 10.05 -21.98
N GLY A 229 -20.40 10.72 -22.46
CA GLY A 229 -19.00 10.35 -22.19
C GLY A 229 -18.65 10.43 -20.71
N LEU A 230 -19.09 11.47 -20.00
CA LEU A 230 -18.94 11.59 -18.55
C LEU A 230 -19.69 10.45 -17.83
N GLY A 231 -20.92 10.15 -18.26
CA GLY A 231 -21.69 9.01 -17.74
C GLY A 231 -20.92 7.70 -17.87
N LEU A 232 -20.37 7.39 -19.06
CA LEU A 232 -19.52 6.23 -19.27
C LEU A 232 -18.25 6.25 -18.42
N GLY A 233 -17.60 7.41 -18.28
CA GLY A 233 -16.39 7.56 -17.47
C GLY A 233 -16.62 7.33 -15.97
N VAL A 234 -17.77 7.75 -15.45
CA VAL A 234 -18.16 7.56 -14.04
C VAL A 234 -18.72 6.15 -13.78
N ALA A 235 -19.11 5.42 -14.83
CA ALA A 235 -19.64 4.07 -14.72
C ALA A 235 -18.71 3.17 -13.87
N PRO A 236 -19.23 2.50 -12.83
CA PRO A 236 -18.43 1.64 -11.96
C PRO A 236 -17.48 0.66 -12.68
N PRO A 237 -17.88 -0.05 -13.76
CA PRO A 237 -16.96 -0.94 -14.47
C PRO A 237 -15.82 -0.20 -15.20
N VAL A 238 -16.06 1.03 -15.66
CA VAL A 238 -15.07 1.84 -16.37
C VAL A 238 -14.10 2.46 -15.36
N ARG A 239 -14.59 3.05 -14.28
CA ARG A 239 -13.76 3.55 -13.18
C ARG A 239 -12.81 2.48 -12.66
N ARG A 240 -13.33 1.28 -12.34
CA ARG A 240 -12.52 0.14 -11.90
C ARG A 240 -11.44 -0.27 -12.90
N ARG A 241 -11.58 0.02 -14.19
CA ARG A 241 -10.54 -0.24 -15.20
C ARG A 241 -9.53 0.90 -15.27
N LEU A 242 -9.98 2.15 -15.20
CA LEU A 242 -9.13 3.34 -15.22
C LEU A 242 -8.28 3.49 -13.96
N ASP A 243 -8.79 3.06 -12.81
CA ASP A 243 -8.04 3.01 -11.54
C ASP A 243 -6.92 1.96 -11.60
N ARG A 244 -7.05 0.98 -12.50
CA ARG A 244 -6.05 -0.07 -12.77
C ARG A 244 -5.26 0.19 -14.05
N ARG A 245 -5.22 1.44 -14.55
CA ARG A 245 -4.45 1.75 -15.76
C ARG A 245 -2.96 1.58 -15.52
N HIS A 246 -2.26 1.15 -16.55
CA HIS A 246 -0.81 1.01 -16.56
C HIS A 246 -0.21 2.07 -17.49
N GLY A 247 1.12 2.04 -17.64
CA GLY A 247 1.80 2.92 -18.59
C GLY A 247 1.16 2.84 -19.98
N ILE A 248 0.96 4.01 -20.59
CA ILE A 248 0.23 4.17 -21.87
C ILE A 248 0.84 3.38 -23.03
N THR A 249 2.10 2.96 -22.91
CA THR A 249 2.83 2.16 -23.90
C THR A 249 2.53 0.66 -23.83
N ARG A 250 1.77 0.18 -22.83
CA ARG A 250 1.45 -1.25 -22.70
C ARG A 250 0.25 -1.65 -23.55
N PHE A 251 0.49 -2.51 -24.52
CA PHE A 251 -0.52 -3.11 -25.40
C PHE A 251 -0.43 -4.63 -25.41
N GLY A 252 -1.51 -5.30 -25.80
CA GLY A 252 -1.55 -6.74 -26.00
C GLY A 252 -1.88 -7.53 -24.74
N ARG A 253 -1.63 -8.84 -24.78
CA ARG A 253 -1.89 -9.75 -23.66
C ARG A 253 -0.77 -9.65 -22.65
N GLN A 254 -1.09 -9.25 -21.43
CA GLN A 254 -0.14 -8.99 -20.37
C GLN A 254 -0.61 -9.63 -19.06
N ARG A 255 0.36 -10.09 -18.26
CA ARG A 255 0.09 -10.54 -16.90
C ARG A 255 0.26 -9.39 -15.93
N THR A 256 -0.77 -9.11 -15.16
CA THR A 256 -0.80 -8.03 -14.16
C THR A 256 -0.90 -8.64 -12.77
N VAL A 257 -0.25 -8.01 -11.80
CA VAL A 257 -0.16 -8.52 -10.43
C VAL A 257 -0.51 -7.39 -9.48
N ASP A 258 -1.55 -7.59 -8.69
CA ASP A 258 -1.90 -6.71 -7.58
C ASP A 258 -1.66 -7.42 -6.25
N HIS A 259 -1.35 -6.64 -5.22
CA HIS A 259 -1.19 -7.11 -3.85
C HIS A 259 -2.24 -6.46 -2.96
N ARG A 260 -2.84 -7.25 -2.06
CA ARG A 260 -3.79 -6.77 -1.06
C ARG A 260 -3.49 -7.45 0.27
N LEU A 261 -3.41 -6.68 1.35
CA LEU A 261 -3.22 -7.22 2.69
C LEU A 261 -4.54 -7.82 3.20
N VAL A 262 -4.47 -8.99 3.81
CA VAL A 262 -5.56 -9.62 4.57
C VAL A 262 -5.38 -9.25 6.03
N ARG A 263 -6.42 -8.70 6.63
CA ARG A 263 -6.45 -8.33 8.04
C ARG A 263 -7.77 -8.79 8.66
N PRO A 264 -7.77 -9.19 9.94
CA PRO A 264 -8.99 -9.41 10.69
C PRO A 264 -9.94 -8.21 10.54
N PRO A 265 -11.26 -8.43 10.35
CA PRO A 265 -11.97 -9.71 10.46
C PRO A 265 -11.99 -10.58 9.19
N GLU A 266 -11.39 -10.16 8.07
CA GLU A 266 -11.35 -10.95 6.85
C GLU A 266 -10.47 -12.20 7.08
N SER A 267 -11.08 -13.39 7.08
CA SER A 267 -10.37 -14.67 7.12
C SER A 267 -10.24 -15.25 5.71
N VAL A 268 -9.16 -15.99 5.49
CA VAL A 268 -8.91 -16.72 4.25
C VAL A 268 -8.83 -18.20 4.61
N ASP A 269 -9.63 -19.02 3.92
CA ASP A 269 -9.66 -20.47 4.15
C ASP A 269 -8.48 -21.19 3.47
N ASP A 270 -7.91 -20.58 2.42
CA ASP A 270 -6.76 -21.13 1.70
C ASP A 270 -5.46 -20.99 2.51
N PRO A 271 -4.69 -22.09 2.70
CA PRO A 271 -3.42 -22.04 3.42
C PRO A 271 -2.37 -21.24 2.65
N CYS A 272 -1.29 -20.87 3.36
CA CYS A 272 -0.17 -20.20 2.73
C CYS A 272 0.46 -21.07 1.64
N VAL A 273 0.64 -20.52 0.43
CA VAL A 273 1.21 -21.22 -0.72
C VAL A 273 2.67 -21.64 -0.51
N VAL A 274 3.39 -20.99 0.41
CA VAL A 274 4.81 -21.24 0.68
C VAL A 274 4.98 -22.26 1.80
N CYS A 275 4.43 -22.02 3.00
CA CYS A 275 4.61 -22.89 4.16
C CYS A 275 3.45 -23.87 4.41
N GLY A 276 2.32 -23.74 3.72
CA GLY A 276 1.14 -24.59 3.88
C GLY A 276 0.32 -24.34 5.15
N GLN A 277 0.67 -23.35 5.98
CA GLN A 277 -0.01 -23.08 7.24
C GLN A 277 -1.22 -22.15 7.07
N GLU A 278 -2.22 -22.34 7.92
CA GLU A 278 -3.33 -21.39 8.10
C GLU A 278 -2.82 -20.09 8.74
N PHE A 279 -3.46 -18.96 8.42
CA PHE A 279 -3.07 -17.67 8.95
C PHE A 279 -4.25 -16.69 9.03
N ASP A 280 -4.27 -15.85 10.06
CA ASP A 280 -5.28 -14.78 10.20
C ASP A 280 -4.89 -13.46 9.50
N ARG A 281 -3.60 -13.30 9.22
CA ARG A 281 -3.02 -12.12 8.58
C ARG A 281 -2.04 -12.52 7.49
N GLY A 282 -2.08 -11.81 6.38
CA GLY A 282 -1.23 -12.15 5.26
C GLY A 282 -1.36 -11.22 4.07
N LEU A 283 -0.90 -11.69 2.93
CA LEU A 283 -0.94 -11.01 1.66
C LEU A 283 -1.67 -11.90 0.65
N VAL A 284 -2.65 -11.34 -0.05
CA VAL A 284 -3.20 -11.94 -1.27
C VAL A 284 -2.53 -11.30 -2.46
N ARG A 285 -1.85 -12.13 -3.26
CA ARG A 285 -1.38 -11.75 -4.58
C ARG A 285 -2.40 -12.17 -5.61
N ARG A 286 -2.99 -11.19 -6.29
CA ARG A 286 -3.98 -11.42 -7.35
C ARG A 286 -3.31 -11.26 -8.71
N ARG A 287 -3.13 -12.38 -9.42
CA ARG A 287 -2.58 -12.41 -10.78
C ARG A 287 -3.73 -12.41 -11.79
N ARG A 288 -3.67 -11.54 -12.78
CA ARG A 288 -4.64 -11.49 -13.88
C ARG A 288 -3.93 -11.61 -15.21
N ASP A 289 -4.58 -12.32 -16.13
CA ASP A 289 -4.21 -12.34 -17.53
C ASP A 289 -5.18 -11.43 -18.28
N GLU A 290 -4.69 -10.29 -18.74
CA GLU A 290 -5.51 -9.22 -19.28
C GLU A 290 -5.02 -8.75 -20.66
N THR A 291 -5.95 -8.39 -21.53
CA THR A 291 -5.63 -7.65 -22.74
C THR A 291 -5.65 -6.16 -22.40
N LEU A 292 -4.52 -5.50 -22.59
CA LEU A 292 -4.34 -4.07 -22.41
C LEU A 292 -4.37 -3.34 -23.75
N VAL A 293 -5.00 -2.17 -23.77
CA VAL A 293 -4.95 -1.22 -24.89
C VAL A 293 -4.61 0.14 -24.30
N ALA A 294 -3.49 0.72 -24.71
CA ALA A 294 -2.96 1.97 -24.18
C ALA A 294 -2.88 1.97 -22.64
N GLY A 295 -2.45 0.85 -22.06
CA GLY A 295 -2.37 0.66 -20.61
C GLY A 295 -3.72 0.40 -19.91
N VAL A 296 -4.86 0.44 -20.59
CA VAL A 296 -6.19 0.20 -19.99
C VAL A 296 -6.58 -1.28 -20.18
N PRO A 297 -6.94 -2.00 -19.10
CA PRO A 297 -7.40 -3.38 -19.21
C PRO A 297 -8.79 -3.43 -19.84
N VAL A 298 -8.88 -3.90 -21.09
CA VAL A 298 -10.15 -4.03 -21.82
C VAL A 298 -10.80 -5.39 -21.57
N ARG A 299 -10.01 -6.44 -21.33
CA ARG A 299 -10.52 -7.80 -21.11
C ARG A 299 -9.65 -8.55 -20.10
N THR A 300 -10.28 -9.19 -19.13
CA THR A 300 -9.62 -10.10 -18.18
C THR A 300 -10.00 -11.53 -18.55
N HIS A 301 -9.02 -12.36 -18.89
CA HIS A 301 -9.23 -13.75 -19.33
C HIS A 301 -9.22 -14.73 -18.17
N SER A 302 -8.29 -14.54 -17.24
CA SER A 302 -8.21 -15.37 -16.04
C SER A 302 -7.75 -14.55 -14.83
N VAL A 303 -8.15 -15.00 -13.65
CA VAL A 303 -7.75 -14.44 -12.37
C VAL A 303 -7.35 -15.60 -11.47
N ARG A 304 -6.18 -15.49 -10.84
CA ARG A 304 -5.70 -16.43 -9.82
C ARG A 304 -5.31 -15.66 -8.57
N HIS A 305 -5.49 -16.29 -7.43
CA HIS A 305 -5.13 -15.74 -6.12
C HIS A 305 -4.11 -16.68 -5.48
N ASN A 306 -3.04 -16.10 -4.94
CA ASN A 306 -2.09 -16.80 -4.10
C ASN A 306 -2.10 -16.13 -2.72
N HIS A 307 -2.09 -16.94 -1.69
CA HIS A 307 -2.23 -16.53 -0.30
C HIS A 307 -0.91 -16.75 0.44
N TYR A 308 -0.42 -15.74 1.15
CA TYR A 308 0.86 -15.76 1.84
C TYR A 308 0.68 -15.32 3.28
N CYS A 309 1.22 -16.07 4.25
CA CYS A 309 1.31 -15.60 5.63
C CYS A 309 2.27 -14.39 5.72
N VAL A 310 2.21 -13.65 6.83
CA VAL A 310 3.06 -12.45 7.02
C VAL A 310 4.55 -12.77 6.86
N ASP A 311 5.01 -13.90 7.40
CA ASP A 311 6.44 -14.24 7.41
C ASP A 311 6.95 -14.57 6.00
N CYS A 312 6.21 -15.40 5.26
CA CYS A 312 6.55 -15.75 3.88
C CYS A 312 6.43 -14.56 2.92
N ALA A 313 5.43 -13.69 3.12
CA ALA A 313 5.31 -12.46 2.34
C ALA A 313 6.49 -11.50 2.61
N ARG A 314 6.96 -11.44 3.86
CA ARG A 314 8.08 -10.57 4.25
C ARG A 314 9.41 -11.08 3.69
N SER A 315 9.67 -12.38 3.73
CA SER A 315 10.91 -12.95 3.20
C SER A 315 11.03 -12.76 1.68
N GLU A 316 9.93 -12.81 0.93
CA GLU A 316 9.94 -12.49 -0.51
C GLU A 316 10.29 -11.02 -0.79
N VAL A 317 9.79 -10.08 0.00
CA VAL A 317 9.99 -8.64 -0.24
C VAL A 317 11.37 -8.16 0.20
N PHE A 318 11.86 -8.65 1.34
CA PHE A 318 13.10 -8.15 1.93
C PHE A 318 14.32 -9.03 1.65
N GLY A 319 14.11 -10.26 1.16
CA GLY A 319 15.16 -11.26 1.07
C GLY A 319 15.78 -11.57 2.44
N ASP A 320 16.61 -12.61 2.54
CA ASP A 320 17.38 -12.89 3.75
C ASP A 320 18.55 -11.90 3.93
N ARG A 321 18.32 -10.59 3.80
CA ARG A 321 19.26 -9.57 4.27
C ARG A 321 19.07 -9.36 5.76
N VAL A 322 19.42 -10.40 6.52
CA VAL A 322 19.76 -10.24 7.94
C VAL A 322 21.20 -9.72 8.00
N ASP A 323 21.39 -8.48 7.54
CA ASP A 323 22.51 -7.61 7.88
C ASP A 323 21.95 -6.18 7.88
N SER A 324 21.01 -5.94 8.81
CA SER A 324 20.68 -4.57 9.18
C SER A 324 21.84 -4.07 10.06
N PRO A 325 22.53 -2.96 9.72
CA PRO A 325 23.50 -2.37 10.62
C PRO A 325 22.82 -2.11 11.95
N SER A 326 23.47 -2.52 13.03
CA SER A 326 22.96 -2.24 14.35
C SER A 326 22.89 -0.72 14.53
N LEU A 327 21.85 -0.21 15.19
CA LEU A 327 21.75 1.21 15.53
C LEU A 327 22.91 1.70 16.44
N GLY A 328 23.83 0.82 16.82
CA GLY A 328 25.09 1.15 17.49
C GLY A 328 26.15 1.72 16.54
N ASP A 329 26.16 1.32 15.27
CA ASP A 329 27.21 1.74 14.32
C ASP A 329 27.01 3.17 13.79
N LEU A 330 25.81 3.74 13.94
CA LEU A 330 25.49 5.13 13.57
C LEU A 330 25.77 6.15 14.70
N ALA A 331 26.24 5.69 15.85
CA ALA A 331 26.52 6.56 16.99
C ALA A 331 27.94 7.15 16.97
N ASP A 332 28.88 6.55 16.23
CA ASP A 332 30.30 6.93 16.26
C ASP A 332 30.70 8.01 15.24
N GLU A 333 29.80 8.45 14.35
CA GLU A 333 30.15 9.41 13.29
C GLU A 333 29.70 10.86 13.55
N ARG A 334 29.39 11.21 14.80
CA ARG A 334 29.23 12.62 15.20
C ARG A 334 30.55 13.18 15.70
N VAL A 335 31.45 13.44 14.75
CA VAL A 335 32.65 14.22 14.98
C VAL A 335 32.26 15.67 15.33
N ALA A 336 32.86 16.12 16.42
CA ALA A 336 32.87 17.43 17.05
C ALA A 336 32.52 18.64 16.17
N VAL A 337 31.56 19.44 16.64
CA VAL A 337 31.55 20.89 16.41
C VAL A 337 31.65 21.51 17.79
N ASP A 338 32.78 22.17 18.04
CA ASP A 338 33.20 22.70 19.33
C ASP A 338 32.26 23.78 19.88
N ASP A 339 32.06 23.70 21.20
CA ASP A 339 31.54 24.73 22.08
C ASP A 339 32.48 25.95 22.14
N GLU A 340 31.96 27.15 21.89
CA GLU A 340 32.42 28.35 22.59
C GLU A 340 31.21 29.06 23.22
N ALA A 341 31.24 29.12 24.54
CA ALA A 341 30.31 29.84 25.41
C ALA A 341 31.00 31.06 26.05
N ALA A 342 30.16 31.93 26.64
CA ALA A 342 30.43 33.17 27.40
C ALA A 342 30.39 34.44 26.53
N ASP A 343 29.74 35.56 26.90
CA ASP A 343 29.19 36.08 28.15
C ASP A 343 28.27 37.27 27.73
N GLY A 344 27.03 37.42 28.20
CA GLY A 344 26.72 38.27 29.36
C GLY A 344 26.08 39.62 28.98
N GLY A 345 24.95 39.98 29.61
CA GLY A 345 24.51 41.38 29.70
C GLY A 345 23.03 41.67 29.41
N ALA A 346 22.20 41.66 30.46
CA ALA A 346 20.86 42.24 30.46
C ALA A 346 20.91 43.76 30.70
N GLY A 347 20.05 44.53 30.00
CA GLY A 347 19.79 45.94 30.28
C GLY A 347 18.78 46.59 29.33
N ARG A 348 17.61 46.96 29.86
CA ARG A 348 16.60 47.90 29.30
C ARG A 348 16.33 48.94 30.41
N PRO A 349 15.67 50.11 30.22
CA PRO A 349 14.98 50.67 29.04
C PRO A 349 15.10 52.22 28.84
N ALA A 350 14.20 52.78 28.00
CA ALA A 350 13.76 54.20 27.82
C ALA A 350 14.66 55.11 26.94
N ASP A 351 14.18 56.07 26.14
CA ASP A 351 12.88 56.57 25.64
C ASP A 351 13.19 57.62 24.54
N ASP A 352 12.15 58.12 23.86
CA ASP A 352 12.08 59.31 22.98
C ASP A 352 12.59 59.17 21.52
N ALA A 353 11.96 59.70 20.47
CA ALA A 353 10.70 60.43 20.26
C ALA A 353 10.53 60.70 18.74
N VAL A 354 9.27 60.65 18.27
CA VAL A 354 8.64 61.51 17.23
C VAL A 354 9.02 61.36 15.74
N GLY A 355 7.97 61.20 14.90
CA GLY A 355 8.02 61.50 13.47
C GLY A 355 6.81 61.00 12.67
N ASP A 356 5.72 61.76 12.71
CA ASP A 356 4.45 61.64 11.98
C ASP A 356 4.59 61.56 10.43
N GLY A 357 3.58 61.01 9.74
CA GLY A 357 3.50 61.06 8.28
C GLY A 357 2.55 60.08 7.60
N SER A 358 1.25 60.29 7.77
CA SER A 358 0.13 59.63 7.06
C SER A 358 0.06 59.92 5.55
N SER A 359 -0.65 59.03 4.83
CA SER A 359 -1.48 59.22 3.61
C SER A 359 -0.87 58.72 2.28
N ALA A 360 -1.41 57.64 1.69
CA ALA A 360 -2.55 57.57 0.74
C ALA A 360 -2.08 57.75 -0.73
N GLU A 361 -2.06 56.68 -1.53
CA GLU A 361 -3.10 56.23 -2.49
C GLU A 361 -3.10 56.94 -3.86
N SER A 362 -3.31 56.13 -4.90
CA SER A 362 -3.71 56.44 -6.30
C SER A 362 -2.62 57.04 -7.21
N ALA A 363 -2.57 56.81 -8.52
CA ALA A 363 -3.23 55.89 -9.44
C ALA A 363 -2.43 55.89 -10.77
N THR A 364 -2.70 54.86 -11.57
CA THR A 364 -2.61 54.74 -13.04
C THR A 364 -1.88 55.81 -13.86
N ASP A 365 -0.99 55.37 -14.76
CA ASP A 365 -0.93 55.97 -16.10
C ASP A 365 -0.71 54.90 -17.17
N SER A 366 -1.46 55.08 -18.25
CA SER A 366 -1.55 54.24 -19.44
C SER A 366 -1.32 55.17 -20.62
N VAL A 367 -0.29 54.92 -21.43
CA VAL A 367 -0.11 55.62 -22.69
C VAL A 367 -0.01 54.62 -23.84
N ARG A 368 -0.82 54.95 -24.84
CA ARG A 368 -1.14 54.28 -26.09
C ARG A 368 -0.70 55.22 -27.21
N GLU A 369 -0.04 54.73 -28.25
CA GLU A 369 -0.04 55.29 -29.62
C GLU A 369 0.39 54.14 -30.56
N SER A 370 -0.49 53.55 -31.38
CA SER A 370 -1.02 54.00 -32.67
C SER A 370 0.08 54.04 -33.74
N ALA A 371 0.22 53.00 -34.58
CA ALA A 371 -0.46 52.77 -35.88
C ALA A 371 0.28 53.40 -37.07
N ASP A 372 0.66 52.58 -38.06
CA ASP A 372 0.39 52.82 -39.49
C ASP A 372 0.63 51.55 -40.34
N SER A 373 0.29 51.64 -41.62
CA SER A 373 -0.39 50.65 -42.44
C SER A 373 0.43 50.14 -43.65
N ALA A 374 -0.14 49.14 -44.35
CA ALA A 374 0.12 48.67 -45.73
C ALA A 374 1.49 48.00 -45.99
N GLU A 375 1.62 46.91 -46.76
CA GLU A 375 0.85 46.33 -47.87
C GLU A 375 0.59 44.82 -47.72
#